data_AF-A0A9P4N7F3-F1
#
_entry.id   AF-A0A9P4N7F3-F1
#
_cell.length_a   1.000
_cell.length_b   1.000
_cell.length_c   1.000
_cell.angle_alpha   90.00
_cell.angle_beta   90.00
_cell.angle_gamma   90.00
#
_symmetry.space_group_name_H-M   'P 1'
#
loop_
_entity.id
_entity.type
_entity.pdbx_description
1 polymer ?
#
loop_
_entity_poly.entity_id
_entity_poly.type
_entity_poly.pdbx_seq_one_letter_code
_entity_poly.pdbx_strand_id
1 'polypeptide(L)'
;MLQTTNVTSLQVGIKHKLMGVDADLRFTGIYPTANPQDCNKGWFCPYLFASARTPQIPRANDFSICQFYGPFLAGDYQMAHKLISESQHTLPMCDPNPHTDIGTNRMVIVFTGISPFRANMWSTSRRPGCGTIVFHLLDGCPALVIPVTSKAPVCAWSPWTLAQMRQSQYSITPQGPAVGTYSPEWQHEQVCEWLDTIISVQHITPAIRDRYVDVLGRMISLIINGALALDKCQPLLGKLDPERSGIVMFRY
;
A
#
# COMPACT_ATOMS: atom_id res chain seq x y z
N MET A 1 -7.06 6.11 -20.70
CA MET A 1 -6.17 5.17 -19.98
C MET A 1 -5.13 6.01 -19.27
N LEU A 2 -4.96 5.86 -17.95
CA LEU A 2 -3.87 6.54 -17.23
C LEU A 2 -2.56 5.85 -17.64
N GLN A 3 -1.55 6.64 -18.01
CA GLN A 3 -0.22 6.14 -18.38
C GLN A 3 0.80 6.82 -17.50
N THR A 4 1.74 6.05 -16.97
CA THR A 4 2.83 6.64 -16.18
C THR A 4 3.82 7.33 -17.11
N THR A 5 4.01 8.64 -16.91
CA THR A 5 4.95 9.49 -17.65
C THR A 5 6.03 10.07 -16.75
N ASN A 6 5.81 10.08 -15.44
CA ASN A 6 6.74 10.59 -14.44
C ASN A 6 6.74 9.73 -13.16
N VAL A 7 7.89 9.70 -12.48
CA VAL A 7 8.05 9.08 -11.15
C VAL A 7 8.54 10.11 -10.15
N THR A 8 7.70 10.47 -9.19
CA THR A 8 8.06 11.36 -8.09
C THR A 8 8.70 10.54 -6.97
N SER A 9 9.96 10.83 -6.63
CA SER A 9 10.68 10.14 -5.56
C SER A 9 10.79 11.01 -4.32
N LEU A 10 10.19 10.56 -3.21
CA LEU A 10 10.11 11.26 -1.94
C LEU A 10 11.07 10.63 -0.94
N GLN A 11 12.13 11.33 -0.58
CA GLN A 11 12.99 10.91 0.52
C GLN A 11 12.35 11.29 1.85
N VAL A 12 11.97 10.30 2.65
CA VAL A 12 11.25 10.50 3.91
C VAL A 12 12.12 10.13 5.10
N GLY A 13 12.31 11.09 6.00
CA GLY A 13 12.95 10.89 7.30
C GLY A 13 11.90 10.58 8.37
N ILE A 14 11.99 9.42 9.02
CA ILE A 14 11.04 8.97 10.05
C ILE A 14 11.68 9.10 11.42
N LYS A 15 11.40 10.18 12.15
CA LYS A 15 11.92 10.36 13.51
C LYS A 15 11.13 9.51 14.50
N HIS A 16 11.82 8.79 15.39
CA HIS A 16 11.18 7.98 16.42
C HIS A 16 12.05 7.92 17.68
N LYS A 17 11.41 7.69 18.83
CA LYS A 17 12.11 7.36 20.10
C LYS A 17 12.03 5.87 20.45
N LEU A 18 11.41 5.08 19.57
CA LEU A 18 11.25 3.64 19.76
C LEU A 18 12.60 2.91 19.71
N MET A 19 12.71 1.86 20.52
CA MET A 19 13.89 0.99 20.58
C MET A 19 13.49 -0.47 20.31
N GLY A 20 13.28 -0.82 19.04
CA GLY A 20 13.05 -2.22 18.63
C GLY A 20 11.76 -2.80 19.21
N VAL A 21 10.69 -2.01 19.21
CA VAL A 21 9.37 -2.44 19.70
C VAL A 21 8.70 -3.28 18.63
N ASP A 22 8.02 -4.36 19.01
CA ASP A 22 7.27 -5.17 18.05
C ASP A 22 6.10 -4.39 17.45
N ALA A 23 5.89 -4.57 16.15
CA ALA A 23 4.73 -4.06 15.45
C ALA A 23 3.50 -4.96 15.73
N ASP A 24 2.38 -4.37 16.14
CA ASP A 24 1.07 -5.05 16.19
C ASP A 24 0.58 -5.25 14.76
N LEU A 25 0.98 -6.39 14.18
CA LEU A 25 0.56 -6.85 12.86
C LEU A 25 -0.59 -7.85 12.98
N ARG A 26 -1.62 -7.63 12.17
CA ARG A 26 -2.78 -8.53 12.05
C ARG A 26 -3.04 -8.83 10.59
N PHE A 27 -3.51 -10.04 10.32
CA PHE A 27 -3.68 -10.54 8.95
C PHE A 27 -5.14 -10.87 8.70
N THR A 28 -5.64 -10.52 7.52
CA THR A 28 -6.97 -10.94 7.03
C THR A 28 -6.81 -11.95 5.90
N GLY A 29 -7.87 -12.71 5.61
CA GLY A 29 -7.88 -13.67 4.49
C GLY A 29 -6.70 -14.63 4.56
N ILE A 30 -6.50 -15.28 5.71
CA ILE A 30 -5.34 -16.15 5.98
C ILE A 30 -5.57 -17.51 5.32
N TYR A 31 -4.58 -17.99 4.58
CA TYR A 31 -4.58 -19.31 3.96
C TYR A 31 -3.19 -19.95 4.01
N PRO A 32 -3.07 -21.30 3.95
CA PRO A 32 -1.77 -21.96 3.94
C PRO A 32 -0.89 -21.47 2.79
N THR A 33 0.39 -21.22 3.07
CA THR A 33 1.31 -20.78 2.03
C THR A 33 1.64 -21.91 1.05
N ALA A 34 1.80 -21.57 -0.23
CA ALA A 34 2.38 -22.47 -1.22
C ALA A 34 3.92 -22.57 -1.09
N ASN A 35 4.57 -21.53 -0.56
CA ASN A 35 6.02 -21.46 -0.42
C ASN A 35 6.45 -20.78 0.89
N PRO A 36 6.81 -21.54 1.93
CA PRO A 36 7.26 -21.01 3.22
C PRO A 36 8.57 -20.20 3.18
N GLN A 37 9.32 -20.26 2.07
CA GLN A 37 10.54 -19.46 1.87
C GLN A 37 10.27 -18.13 1.17
N ASP A 38 9.06 -17.91 0.66
CA ASP A 38 8.70 -16.63 0.04
C ASP A 38 8.66 -15.51 1.08
N CYS A 39 9.33 -14.41 0.77
CA CYS A 39 9.41 -13.21 1.59
C CYS A 39 8.69 -12.01 0.97
N ASN A 40 8.14 -12.14 -0.25
CA ASN A 40 7.49 -11.05 -0.98
C ASN A 40 6.29 -10.45 -0.23
N LYS A 41 5.52 -11.27 0.50
CA LYS A 41 4.42 -10.81 1.37
C LYS A 41 4.85 -9.77 2.42
N GLY A 42 6.14 -9.76 2.77
CA GLY A 42 6.75 -8.79 3.67
C GLY A 42 7.36 -7.57 2.96
N TRP A 43 7.04 -7.28 1.70
CA TRP A 43 7.71 -6.23 0.92
C TRP A 43 7.72 -4.85 1.60
N PHE A 44 6.70 -4.54 2.39
CA PHE A 44 6.57 -3.25 3.10
C PHE A 44 7.25 -3.22 4.48
N CYS A 45 7.75 -4.35 4.98
CA CYS A 45 8.48 -4.45 6.26
C CYS A 45 9.66 -3.47 6.42
N PRO A 46 10.42 -3.09 5.37
CA PRO A 46 11.50 -2.12 5.51
C PRO A 46 11.04 -0.75 6.05
N TYR A 47 9.80 -0.33 5.78
CA TYR A 47 9.24 0.89 6.37
C TYR A 47 9.10 0.78 7.90
N LEU A 48 8.57 -0.34 8.39
CA LEU A 48 8.43 -0.62 9.82
C LEU A 48 9.82 -0.73 10.47
N PHE A 49 10.75 -1.43 9.82
CA PHE A 49 12.13 -1.53 10.31
C PHE A 49 12.84 -0.17 10.41
N ALA A 50 12.71 0.69 9.39
CA ALA A 50 13.26 2.04 9.38
C ALA A 50 12.69 2.92 10.50
N SER A 51 11.46 2.63 10.93
CA SER A 51 10.79 3.31 12.04
C SER A 51 10.97 2.62 13.41
N ALA A 52 11.93 1.70 13.51
CA ALA A 52 12.26 0.90 14.69
C ALA A 52 11.09 0.09 15.26
N ARG A 53 10.20 -0.36 14.38
CA ARG A 53 9.11 -1.29 14.65
C ARG A 53 9.46 -2.63 14.02
N THR A 54 9.54 -3.67 14.83
CA THR A 54 9.96 -5.01 14.37
C THR A 54 8.74 -5.73 13.78
N PRO A 55 8.69 -5.99 12.46
CA PRO A 55 7.58 -6.71 11.86
C PRO A 55 7.75 -8.22 12.01
N GLN A 56 6.66 -8.92 12.31
CA GLN A 56 6.62 -10.39 12.35
C GLN A 56 5.60 -10.90 11.34
N ILE A 57 6.08 -11.45 10.23
CA ILE A 57 5.24 -11.99 9.15
C ILE A 57 5.26 -13.53 9.23
N PRO A 58 4.10 -14.21 9.29
CA PRO A 58 4.04 -15.66 9.37
C PRO A 58 4.58 -16.29 8.08
N ARG A 59 5.49 -17.25 8.21
CA ARG A 59 5.98 -18.01 7.05
C ARG A 59 4.97 -19.02 6.55
N ALA A 60 4.31 -19.73 7.46
CA ALA A 60 3.41 -20.84 7.16
C ALA A 60 2.10 -20.44 6.47
N ASN A 61 1.73 -19.15 6.53
CA ASN A 61 0.47 -18.66 5.98
C ASN A 61 0.72 -17.46 5.06
N ASP A 62 -0.07 -17.38 4.01
CA ASP A 62 -0.27 -16.17 3.23
C ASP A 62 -1.56 -15.47 3.70
N PHE A 63 -1.78 -14.25 3.24
CA PHE A 63 -2.89 -13.40 3.69
C PHE A 63 -3.42 -12.53 2.56
N SER A 64 -4.57 -11.88 2.75
CA SER A 64 -5.11 -10.89 1.81
C SER A 64 -4.56 -9.49 2.06
N ILE A 65 -4.54 -9.06 3.33
CA ILE A 65 -4.04 -7.76 3.77
C ILE A 65 -3.29 -7.94 5.08
N CYS A 66 -2.13 -7.30 5.20
CA CYS A 66 -1.45 -7.12 6.49
C CYS A 66 -1.79 -5.74 7.03
N GLN A 67 -2.19 -5.70 8.30
CA GLN A 67 -2.67 -4.52 9.00
C GLN A 67 -1.73 -4.20 10.16
N PHE A 68 -1.35 -2.93 10.30
CA PHE A 68 -0.49 -2.43 11.35
C PHE A 68 -1.26 -1.49 12.28
N TYR A 69 -1.38 -1.86 13.56
CA TYR A 69 -2.15 -1.09 14.56
C TYR A 69 -1.28 -0.23 15.49
N GLY A 70 0.00 -0.55 15.63
CA GLY A 70 0.90 0.25 16.44
C GLY A 70 2.25 -0.41 16.71
N PRO A 71 3.19 0.30 17.35
CA PRO A 71 3.01 1.63 17.93
C PRO A 71 2.88 2.75 16.88
N PHE A 72 1.91 3.64 17.08
CA PHE A 72 1.64 4.77 16.19
C PHE A 72 2.72 5.86 16.33
N LEU A 73 3.20 6.37 15.21
CA LEU A 73 4.07 7.53 15.15
C LEU A 73 3.30 8.68 14.48
N ALA A 74 3.49 9.91 14.97
CA ALA A 74 2.94 11.10 14.30
C ALA A 74 3.40 11.21 12.82
N GLY A 75 4.58 10.64 12.51
CA GLY A 75 5.08 10.55 11.15
C GLY A 75 4.27 9.64 10.21
N ASP A 76 3.51 8.66 10.74
CA ASP A 76 2.65 7.80 9.91
C ASP A 76 1.49 8.64 9.31
N TYR A 77 0.93 9.53 10.12
CA TYR A 77 -0.13 10.47 9.72
C TYR A 77 0.38 11.49 8.69
N GLN A 78 1.55 12.08 8.96
CA GLN A 78 2.19 13.04 8.05
C GLN A 78 2.59 12.39 6.73
N MET A 79 2.94 11.09 6.74
CA MET A 79 3.23 10.35 5.53
C MET A 79 2.00 10.33 4.62
N ALA A 80 0.82 9.98 5.13
CA ALA A 80 -0.42 9.97 4.35
C ALA A 80 -0.67 11.33 3.68
N HIS A 81 -0.55 12.42 4.44
CA HIS A 81 -0.72 13.78 3.90
C HIS A 81 0.25 14.05 2.75
N LYS A 82 1.52 13.68 2.95
CA LYS A 82 2.55 13.91 1.95
C LYS A 82 2.29 13.10 0.69
N LEU A 83 1.93 11.81 0.84
CA LEU A 83 1.59 10.93 -0.28
C LEU A 83 0.43 11.50 -1.10
N ILE A 84 -0.62 12.00 -0.44
CA ILE A 84 -1.75 12.65 -1.15
C ILE A 84 -1.30 13.92 -1.87
N SER A 85 -0.56 14.80 -1.19
CA SER A 85 -0.14 16.08 -1.77
C SER A 85 0.78 15.95 -2.98
N GLU A 86 1.53 14.85 -3.06
CA GLU A 86 2.47 14.56 -4.14
C GLU A 86 1.86 13.63 -5.22
N SER A 87 0.65 13.12 -4.98
CA SER A 87 -0.08 12.31 -5.95
C SER A 87 -0.69 13.21 -7.03
N GLN A 88 -0.38 12.93 -8.29
CA GLN A 88 -0.88 13.72 -9.43
C GLN A 88 -2.39 13.57 -9.64
N HIS A 89 -2.92 12.38 -9.36
CA HIS A 89 -4.33 12.07 -9.52
C HIS A 89 -4.89 11.50 -8.23
N THR A 90 -5.98 12.09 -7.74
CA THR A 90 -6.68 11.64 -6.53
C THR A 90 -8.11 11.25 -6.88
N LEU A 91 -8.58 10.14 -6.32
CA LEU A 91 -9.93 9.60 -6.42
C LEU A 91 -10.58 9.71 -5.03
N PRO A 92 -11.20 10.85 -4.68
CA PRO A 92 -11.78 11.06 -3.36
C PRO A 92 -13.20 10.50 -3.26
N MET A 93 -13.46 9.65 -2.25
CA MET A 93 -14.81 9.27 -1.82
C MET A 93 -15.37 10.15 -0.70
N CYS A 94 -14.52 10.97 -0.10
CA CYS A 94 -14.84 12.04 0.85
C CYS A 94 -13.87 13.21 0.62
N ASP A 95 -14.05 14.37 1.27
CA ASP A 95 -13.08 15.48 1.17
C ASP A 95 -11.67 14.98 1.57
N PRO A 96 -10.66 15.01 0.68
CA PRO A 96 -9.33 14.50 0.97
C PRO A 96 -8.48 15.44 1.83
N ASN A 97 -8.90 16.70 2.02
CA ASN A 97 -8.14 17.69 2.77
C ASN A 97 -8.01 17.28 4.24
N PRO A 98 -6.79 17.07 4.76
CA PRO A 98 -6.58 16.66 6.14
C PRO A 98 -7.00 17.72 7.18
N HIS A 99 -7.15 18.98 6.76
CA HIS A 99 -7.60 20.06 7.65
C HIS A 99 -9.12 20.17 7.75
N THR A 100 -9.87 19.49 6.88
CA THR A 100 -11.33 19.46 6.98
C THR A 100 -11.72 18.37 7.98
N ASP A 101 -12.51 18.73 8.99
CA ASP A 101 -13.15 17.73 9.85
C ASP A 101 -14.41 17.18 9.15
N ILE A 102 -14.42 15.88 8.89
CA ILE A 102 -15.59 15.15 8.33
C ILE A 102 -16.24 14.25 9.38
N GLY A 103 -15.83 14.33 10.65
CA GLY A 103 -16.33 13.50 11.75
C GLY A 103 -15.69 12.11 11.83
N THR A 104 -14.73 11.79 10.97
CA THR A 104 -14.01 10.51 10.98
C THR A 104 -12.63 10.60 10.32
N ASN A 105 -11.78 9.61 10.60
CA ASN A 105 -10.50 9.45 9.93
C ASN A 105 -10.68 9.05 8.46
N ARG A 106 -9.61 9.23 7.69
CA ARG A 106 -9.50 8.86 6.28
C ARG A 106 -8.43 7.81 6.10
N MET A 107 -8.44 7.17 4.95
CA MET A 107 -7.35 6.32 4.51
C MET A 107 -7.00 6.68 3.08
N VAL A 108 -5.72 6.90 2.84
CA VAL A 108 -5.17 6.97 1.49
C VAL A 108 -4.71 5.59 1.08
N ILE A 109 -5.08 5.17 -0.12
CA ILE A 109 -4.65 3.93 -0.77
C ILE A 109 -3.84 4.33 -2.00
N VAL A 110 -2.58 3.89 -2.07
CA VAL A 110 -1.69 4.17 -3.20
C VAL A 110 -0.95 2.92 -3.63
N PHE A 111 -0.66 2.84 -4.92
CA PHE A 111 0.40 1.97 -5.39
C PHE A 111 1.73 2.74 -5.32
N THR A 112 2.73 2.19 -4.64
CA THR A 112 4.03 2.85 -4.47
C THR A 112 5.15 1.83 -4.44
N GLY A 113 6.37 2.26 -4.78
CA GLY A 113 7.59 1.53 -4.50
C GLY A 113 8.37 2.16 -3.35
N ILE A 114 9.12 1.34 -2.62
CA ILE A 114 10.08 1.81 -1.63
C ILE A 114 11.51 1.41 -2.03
N SER A 115 12.47 2.29 -1.75
CA SER A 115 13.89 2.00 -1.92
C SER A 115 14.72 2.49 -0.73
N PRO A 116 15.88 1.86 -0.47
CA PRO A 116 16.74 2.25 0.63
C PRO A 116 17.37 3.61 0.35
N PHE A 117 17.65 4.37 1.41
CA PHE A 117 18.19 5.73 1.28
C PHE A 117 19.57 5.78 0.61
N ARG A 118 20.44 4.78 0.79
CA ARG A 118 21.82 4.81 0.28
C ARG A 118 22.26 3.45 -0.25
N ALA A 119 22.92 3.49 -1.41
CA ALA A 119 23.72 2.40 -1.98
C ALA A 119 23.00 1.04 -2.03
N ASN A 120 21.68 1.02 -2.27
CA ASN A 120 20.87 -0.20 -2.30
C ASN A 120 20.94 -1.05 -1.00
N MET A 121 21.33 -0.45 0.13
CA MET A 121 21.48 -1.14 1.41
C MET A 121 20.38 -0.76 2.41
N TRP A 122 19.44 -1.66 2.64
CA TRP A 122 18.34 -1.48 3.60
C TRP A 122 18.80 -1.27 5.05
N SER A 123 19.95 -1.82 5.43
CA SER A 123 20.56 -1.58 6.75
C SER A 123 20.86 -0.10 7.01
N THR A 124 21.08 0.70 5.96
CA THR A 124 21.37 2.14 6.08
C THR A 124 20.12 3.02 6.24
N SER A 125 18.93 2.44 6.01
CA SER A 125 17.65 3.11 6.19
C SER A 125 17.26 3.26 7.65
N ARG A 126 17.94 2.58 8.57
CA ARG A 126 17.74 2.76 10.02
C ARG A 126 18.98 3.43 10.62
N ARG A 127 18.76 4.47 11.41
CA ARG A 127 19.76 5.17 12.23
C ARG A 127 19.23 5.33 13.65
N PRO A 128 20.09 5.54 14.65
CA PRO A 128 19.63 5.85 16.00
C PRO A 128 18.65 7.04 15.99
N GLY A 129 17.42 6.80 16.46
CA GLY A 129 16.35 7.79 16.56
C GLY A 129 15.71 8.26 15.24
N CYS A 130 16.11 7.71 14.08
CA CYS A 130 15.61 8.13 12.78
C CYS A 130 15.73 7.05 11.70
N GLY A 131 14.70 6.89 10.89
CA GLY A 131 14.74 6.14 9.64
C GLY A 131 14.87 7.05 8.42
N THR A 132 15.40 6.57 7.31
CA THR A 132 15.28 7.24 6.01
C THR A 132 14.96 6.22 4.93
N ILE A 133 13.87 6.45 4.21
CA ILE A 133 13.38 5.59 3.14
C ILE A 133 12.89 6.46 1.99
N VAL A 134 12.99 5.97 0.76
CA VAL A 134 12.48 6.68 -0.41
C VAL A 134 11.19 6.02 -0.86
N PHE A 135 10.13 6.82 -1.05
CA PHE A 135 8.88 6.39 -1.67
C PHE A 135 8.84 6.85 -3.12
N HIS A 136 8.31 6.01 -4.01
CA HIS A 136 8.13 6.31 -5.43
C HIS A 136 6.64 6.37 -5.76
N LEU A 137 6.17 7.54 -6.15
CA LEU A 137 4.82 7.77 -6.64
C LEU A 137 4.84 7.82 -8.17
N LEU A 138 3.86 7.15 -8.77
CA LEU A 138 3.75 7.00 -10.21
C LEU A 138 2.51 7.77 -10.67
N ASP A 139 2.67 8.75 -11.55
CA ASP A 139 1.55 9.60 -12.01
C ASP A 139 0.43 8.81 -12.71
N GLY A 140 0.76 7.69 -13.34
CA GLY A 140 -0.23 6.76 -13.91
C GLY A 140 -0.98 5.90 -12.90
N CYS A 141 -0.64 5.95 -11.60
CA CYS A 141 -1.34 5.25 -10.51
C CYS A 141 -2.03 6.28 -9.60
N PRO A 142 -3.37 6.37 -9.62
CA PRO A 142 -4.07 7.35 -8.79
C PRO A 142 -4.03 6.99 -7.30
N ALA A 143 -4.13 7.98 -6.43
CA ALA A 143 -4.37 7.81 -5.00
C ALA A 143 -5.87 7.78 -4.72
N LEU A 144 -6.37 6.75 -4.02
CA LEU A 144 -7.75 6.70 -3.54
C LEU A 144 -7.81 7.21 -2.11
N VAL A 145 -8.82 8.04 -1.80
CA VAL A 145 -9.10 8.50 -0.44
C VAL A 145 -10.49 8.08 -0.02
N ILE A 146 -10.60 7.35 1.08
CA ILE A 146 -11.88 6.91 1.65
C ILE A 146 -12.03 7.35 3.11
N PRO A 147 -13.26 7.59 3.58
CA PRO A 147 -13.53 7.75 5.00
C PRO A 147 -13.51 6.39 5.69
N VAL A 148 -12.87 6.27 6.85
CA VAL A 148 -12.72 5.01 7.59
C VAL A 148 -13.17 5.14 9.03
N THR A 149 -13.64 4.03 9.61
CA THR A 149 -14.07 3.95 11.01
C THR A 149 -12.86 3.91 11.97
N SER A 150 -13.12 4.02 13.28
CA SER A 150 -12.10 3.89 14.32
C SER A 150 -11.39 2.51 14.35
N LYS A 151 -11.95 1.50 13.67
CA LYS A 151 -11.36 0.15 13.54
C LYS A 151 -10.22 0.08 12.54
N ALA A 152 -10.07 1.09 11.67
CA ALA A 152 -9.05 1.08 10.64
C ALA A 152 -7.64 1.07 11.25
N PRO A 153 -6.71 0.27 10.70
CA PRO A 153 -5.32 0.25 11.15
C PRO A 153 -4.61 1.57 10.85
N VAL A 154 -3.44 1.78 11.44
CA VAL A 154 -2.57 2.92 11.13
C VAL A 154 -2.07 2.83 9.69
N CYS A 155 -1.65 1.64 9.29
CA CYS A 155 -1.18 1.34 7.95
C CYS A 155 -1.62 -0.08 7.57
N ALA A 156 -1.78 -0.37 6.29
CA ALA A 156 -1.99 -1.71 5.79
C ALA A 156 -1.33 -1.87 4.41
N TRP A 157 -1.11 -3.11 3.97
CA TRP A 157 -0.64 -3.37 2.61
C TRP A 157 -1.15 -4.71 2.08
N SER A 158 -1.29 -4.74 0.75
CA SER A 158 -1.48 -5.97 -0.02
C SER A 158 -0.15 -6.72 -0.13
N PRO A 159 -0.10 -8.06 0.03
CA PRO A 159 1.15 -8.83 -0.07
C PRO A 159 1.71 -8.88 -1.50
N TRP A 160 0.86 -8.64 -2.49
CA TRP A 160 1.22 -8.70 -3.90
C TRP A 160 2.18 -7.59 -4.31
N THR A 161 3.28 -7.98 -4.96
CA THR A 161 4.31 -7.07 -5.45
C THR A 161 4.22 -6.85 -6.97
N LEU A 162 4.80 -5.75 -7.46
CA LEU A 162 4.92 -5.49 -8.89
C LEU A 162 5.65 -6.61 -9.64
N ALA A 163 6.64 -7.26 -8.99
CA ALA A 163 7.33 -8.41 -9.56
C ALA A 163 6.34 -9.55 -9.88
N GLN A 164 5.44 -9.87 -8.94
CA GLN A 164 4.41 -10.90 -9.12
C GLN A 164 3.36 -10.49 -10.17
N MET A 165 2.97 -9.20 -10.18
CA MET A 165 2.06 -8.65 -11.20
C MET A 165 2.63 -8.80 -12.62
N ARG A 166 3.94 -8.54 -12.79
CA ARG A 166 4.62 -8.72 -14.10
C ARG A 166 4.73 -10.19 -14.47
N GLN A 167 5.13 -11.04 -13.52
CA GLN A 167 5.28 -12.47 -13.77
C GLN A 167 3.99 -13.10 -14.28
N SER A 168 2.83 -12.72 -13.73
CA SER A 168 1.54 -13.23 -14.21
C SER A 168 1.23 -12.78 -15.63
N GLN A 169 1.54 -11.52 -16.00
CA GLN A 169 1.27 -10.96 -17.34
C GLN A 169 2.02 -11.72 -18.45
N TYR A 170 3.18 -12.27 -18.13
CA TYR A 170 4.05 -12.98 -19.07
C TYR A 170 3.96 -14.51 -18.99
N SER A 171 3.07 -15.03 -18.15
CA SER A 171 2.92 -16.48 -18.00
C SER A 171 2.31 -17.10 -19.28
N ILE A 172 3.06 -18.02 -19.92
CA ILE A 172 2.66 -18.70 -21.17
C ILE A 172 1.51 -19.69 -20.91
N THR A 173 1.39 -20.16 -19.66
CA THR A 173 0.30 -21.00 -19.19
C THR A 173 -0.47 -20.19 -18.15
N PRO A 174 -1.58 -19.52 -18.51
CA PRO A 174 -2.42 -18.83 -17.54
C PRO A 174 -2.97 -19.88 -16.58
N GLN A 175 -2.31 -20.04 -15.44
CA GLN A 175 -2.86 -20.79 -14.34
C GLN A 175 -4.03 -19.96 -13.83
N GLY A 176 -5.21 -20.58 -13.69
CA GLY A 176 -6.33 -19.95 -12.98
C GLY A 176 -5.91 -19.54 -11.56
N PRO A 177 -6.76 -18.82 -10.81
CA PRO A 177 -6.44 -18.41 -9.45
C PRO A 177 -6.10 -19.65 -8.61
N ALA A 178 -4.82 -19.89 -8.44
CA ALA A 178 -4.25 -20.95 -7.65
C ALA A 178 -3.59 -20.30 -6.43
N VAL A 179 -3.60 -21.00 -5.30
CA VAL A 179 -3.01 -20.50 -4.06
C VAL A 179 -1.53 -20.17 -4.30
N GLY A 180 -1.16 -18.90 -4.08
CA GLY A 180 0.21 -18.40 -4.28
C GLY A 180 0.50 -17.85 -5.68
N THR A 181 -0.46 -17.87 -6.61
CA THR A 181 -0.32 -17.23 -7.93
C THR A 181 -1.07 -15.91 -7.95
N TYR A 182 -0.43 -14.85 -8.46
CA TYR A 182 -1.06 -13.55 -8.58
C TYR A 182 -2.17 -13.55 -9.65
N SER A 183 -3.32 -12.97 -9.32
CA SER A 183 -4.41 -12.61 -10.25
C SER A 183 -4.90 -11.19 -9.92
N PRO A 184 -5.08 -10.32 -10.92
CA PRO A 184 -5.65 -8.98 -10.72
C PRO A 184 -7.05 -9.00 -10.08
N GLU A 185 -7.90 -9.94 -10.50
CA GLU A 185 -9.27 -10.12 -10.00
C GLU A 185 -9.23 -10.54 -8.53
N TRP A 186 -8.33 -11.46 -8.19
CA TRP A 186 -8.14 -11.91 -6.81
C TRP A 186 -7.63 -10.80 -5.90
N GLN A 187 -6.62 -10.02 -6.33
CA GLN A 187 -6.16 -8.86 -5.58
C GLN A 187 -7.27 -7.82 -5.41
N HIS A 188 -8.04 -7.56 -6.47
CA HIS A 188 -9.17 -6.64 -6.43
C HIS A 188 -10.19 -7.07 -5.36
N GLU A 189 -10.62 -8.33 -5.39
CA GLU A 189 -11.58 -8.89 -4.44
C GLU A 189 -11.06 -8.77 -3.01
N GLN A 190 -9.82 -9.20 -2.77
CA GLN A 190 -9.16 -9.12 -1.46
C GLN A 190 -9.10 -7.70 -0.88
N VAL A 191 -8.78 -6.71 -1.72
CA VAL A 191 -8.71 -5.31 -1.29
C VAL A 191 -10.11 -4.76 -1.03
N CYS A 192 -11.07 -5.00 -1.93
CA CYS A 192 -12.43 -4.50 -1.78
C CYS A 192 -13.14 -5.11 -0.56
N GLU A 193 -13.04 -6.43 -0.36
CA GLU A 193 -13.63 -7.12 0.79
C GLU A 193 -13.07 -6.57 2.11
N TRP A 194 -11.74 -6.38 2.19
CA TRP A 194 -11.15 -5.81 3.39
C TRP A 194 -11.58 -4.35 3.62
N LEU A 195 -11.61 -3.52 2.59
CA LEU A 195 -12.01 -2.11 2.70
C LEU A 195 -13.45 -1.96 3.19
N ASP A 196 -14.35 -2.86 2.79
CA ASP A 196 -15.75 -2.87 3.24
C ASP A 196 -15.87 -3.01 4.77
N THR A 197 -14.91 -3.71 5.41
CA THR A 197 -14.90 -3.88 6.87
C THR A 197 -14.52 -2.62 7.66
N ILE A 198 -13.87 -1.65 7.02
CA ILE A 198 -13.33 -0.45 7.68
C ILE A 198 -13.92 0.87 7.16
N ILE A 199 -14.59 0.88 6.01
CA ILE A 199 -15.13 2.10 5.41
C ILE A 199 -16.26 2.69 6.26
N SER A 200 -16.31 4.01 6.35
CA SER A 200 -17.38 4.73 7.04
C SER A 200 -18.41 5.25 6.04
N VAL A 201 -19.40 4.43 5.70
CA VAL A 201 -20.40 4.71 4.64
C VAL A 201 -21.14 6.04 4.86
N GLN A 202 -21.45 6.38 6.12
CA GLN A 202 -22.16 7.63 6.46
C GLN A 202 -21.38 8.90 6.10
N HIS A 203 -20.04 8.82 6.03
CA HIS A 203 -19.15 9.94 5.71
C HIS A 203 -18.70 9.95 4.25
N ILE A 204 -19.17 9.00 3.44
CA ILE A 204 -18.99 9.03 1.98
C ILE A 204 -19.78 10.22 1.41
N THR A 205 -19.20 10.89 0.42
CA THR A 205 -19.82 11.98 -0.35
C THR A 205 -21.23 11.57 -0.79
N PRO A 206 -22.27 12.38 -0.51
CA PRO A 206 -23.66 12.01 -0.78
C PRO A 206 -23.93 11.54 -2.22
N ALA A 207 -23.26 12.14 -3.21
CA ALA A 207 -23.44 11.83 -4.63
C ALA A 207 -23.08 10.38 -5.04
N ILE A 208 -22.25 9.69 -4.26
CA ILE A 208 -21.80 8.33 -4.56
C ILE A 208 -22.17 7.31 -3.48
N ARG A 209 -22.77 7.75 -2.36
CA ARG A 209 -23.02 6.92 -1.18
C ARG A 209 -23.85 5.67 -1.51
N ASP A 210 -24.92 5.80 -2.28
CA ASP A 210 -25.81 4.68 -2.60
C ASP A 210 -25.20 3.67 -3.60
N ARG A 211 -24.10 4.04 -4.25
CA ARG A 211 -23.38 3.21 -5.24
C ARG A 211 -21.93 3.03 -4.85
N TYR A 212 -21.60 3.16 -3.56
CA TYR A 212 -20.21 3.24 -3.12
C TYR A 212 -19.44 1.95 -3.44
N VAL A 213 -20.08 0.79 -3.41
CA VAL A 213 -19.48 -0.51 -3.74
C VAL A 213 -18.97 -0.51 -5.18
N ASP A 214 -19.83 -0.13 -6.14
CA ASP A 214 -19.45 -0.06 -7.55
C ASP A 214 -18.35 0.97 -7.81
N VAL A 215 -18.45 2.12 -7.15
CA VAL A 215 -17.47 3.22 -7.28
C VAL A 215 -16.12 2.80 -6.68
N LEU A 216 -16.12 2.20 -5.49
CA LEU A 216 -14.94 1.68 -4.82
C LEU A 216 -14.25 0.63 -5.69
N GLY A 217 -15.00 -0.36 -6.18
CA GLY A 217 -14.46 -1.39 -7.07
C GLY A 217 -13.79 -0.78 -8.30
N ARG A 218 -14.45 0.17 -8.98
CA ARG A 218 -13.85 0.86 -10.14
C ARG A 218 -12.58 1.63 -9.77
N MET A 219 -12.54 2.31 -8.62
CA MET A 219 -11.36 3.04 -8.15
C MET A 219 -10.19 2.10 -7.84
N ILE A 220 -10.44 0.96 -7.19
CA ILE A 220 -9.42 -0.08 -6.94
C ILE A 220 -8.91 -0.67 -8.26
N SER A 221 -9.80 -0.96 -9.21
CA SER A 221 -9.40 -1.39 -10.55
C SER A 221 -8.51 -0.36 -11.25
N LEU A 222 -8.75 0.94 -11.09
CA LEU A 222 -7.87 1.97 -11.67
C LEU A 222 -6.46 1.93 -11.08
N ILE A 223 -6.31 1.66 -9.77
CA ILE A 223 -5.00 1.51 -9.12
C ILE A 223 -4.28 0.27 -9.65
N ILE A 224 -4.95 -0.88 -9.65
CA ILE A 224 -4.37 -2.16 -10.12
C ILE A 224 -4.00 -2.07 -11.61
N ASN A 225 -4.89 -1.53 -12.44
CA ASN A 225 -4.63 -1.36 -13.87
C ASN A 225 -3.49 -0.36 -14.15
N GLY A 226 -3.39 0.71 -13.34
CA GLY A 226 -2.26 1.64 -13.38
C GLY A 226 -0.94 0.91 -13.12
N ALA A 227 -0.90 0.06 -12.10
CA ALA A 227 0.27 -0.76 -11.76
C ALA A 227 0.62 -1.79 -12.87
N LEU A 228 -0.38 -2.47 -13.44
CA LEU A 228 -0.19 -3.40 -14.56
C LEU A 228 0.30 -2.70 -15.84
N ALA A 229 -0.02 -1.42 -16.03
CA ALA A 229 0.43 -0.65 -17.18
C ALA A 229 1.89 -0.18 -17.08
N LEU A 230 2.51 -0.25 -15.90
CA LEU A 230 3.88 0.21 -15.66
C LEU A 230 4.94 -0.51 -16.49
N ASP A 231 4.65 -1.73 -16.93
CA ASP A 231 5.57 -2.50 -17.74
C ASP A 231 5.93 -1.81 -19.07
N LYS A 232 5.02 -0.99 -19.61
CA LYS A 232 5.22 -0.19 -20.82
C LYS A 232 6.01 1.11 -20.59
N CYS A 233 6.40 1.39 -19.36
CA CYS A 233 7.01 2.66 -18.95
C CYS A 233 8.54 2.55 -18.79
N GLN A 234 9.20 1.51 -19.28
CA GLN A 234 10.67 1.46 -19.29
C GLN A 234 11.24 2.50 -20.27
N PRO A 235 12.31 3.24 -19.92
CA PRO A 235 13.20 3.08 -18.75
C PRO A 235 12.84 3.95 -17.52
N LEU A 236 11.68 4.61 -17.50
CA LEU A 236 11.28 5.56 -16.45
C LEU A 236 11.35 4.98 -15.03
N LEU A 237 11.20 3.67 -14.91
CA LEU A 237 11.16 2.94 -13.65
C LEU A 237 12.53 2.54 -13.11
N GLY A 238 13.65 3.02 -13.66
CA GLY A 238 14.99 2.46 -13.40
C GLY A 238 15.42 2.33 -11.94
N LYS A 239 14.90 3.15 -11.01
CA LYS A 239 15.18 3.05 -9.55
C LYS A 239 14.10 2.31 -8.76
N LEU A 240 13.00 1.95 -9.39
CA LEU A 240 11.88 1.26 -8.76
C LEU A 240 12.22 -0.21 -8.59
N ASP A 241 12.27 -0.69 -7.36
CA ASP A 241 12.42 -2.11 -7.04
C ASP A 241 11.05 -2.81 -7.15
N PRO A 242 10.84 -3.71 -8.12
CA PRO A 242 9.54 -4.38 -8.31
C PRO A 242 9.18 -5.32 -7.16
N GLU A 243 10.14 -5.86 -6.41
CA GLU A 243 9.90 -6.71 -5.23
C GLU A 243 9.54 -5.88 -3.99
N ARG A 244 9.67 -4.56 -4.08
CA ARG A 244 9.38 -3.60 -3.02
C ARG A 244 8.39 -2.53 -3.48
N SER A 245 7.51 -2.92 -4.40
CA SER A 245 6.45 -2.08 -4.93
C SER A 245 5.11 -2.80 -4.87
N GLY A 246 4.07 -2.13 -4.38
CA GLY A 246 2.74 -2.71 -4.18
C GLY A 246 1.73 -1.70 -3.67
N ILE A 247 0.53 -2.18 -3.34
CA ILE A 247 -0.53 -1.34 -2.75
C ILE A 247 -0.31 -1.21 -1.25
N VAL A 248 -0.24 0.02 -0.78
CA VAL A 248 -0.17 0.39 0.64
C VAL A 248 -1.28 1.37 0.99
N MET A 249 -1.74 1.30 2.23
CA MET A 249 -2.76 2.15 2.79
C MET A 249 -2.27 2.84 4.05
N PHE A 250 -2.55 4.13 4.21
CA PHE A 250 -2.23 4.90 5.41
C PHE A 250 -3.44 5.64 5.92
N ARG A 251 -3.70 5.52 7.22
CA ARG A 251 -4.76 6.25 7.91
C ARG A 251 -4.31 7.66 8.28
N TYR A 252 -5.17 8.64 8.05
CA TYR A 252 -5.03 10.01 8.52
C TYR A 252 -6.40 10.63 8.85
#